data_AF-A0A8S9GXH2-F1
#
_entry.id   AF-A0A8S9GXH2-F1
#
_cell.length_a   1.000
_cell.length_b   1.000
_cell.length_c   1.000
_cell.angle_alpha   90.00
_cell.angle_beta   90.00
_cell.angle_gamma   90.00
#
_symmetry.space_group_name_H-M   'P 1'
#
loop_
_entity.id
_entity.type
_entity.pdbx_description
1 polymer ?
#
loop_
_entity_poly.entity_id
_entity_poly.type
_entity_poly.pdbx_seq_one_letter_code
_entity_poly.pdbx_strand_id
1 'polypeptide(L)'
;MDYIEEATKQAGNLREGDGTELGNQICYLPGLVPKIPGRFYFYFGKPIETAGKEQELKDKDKAQEFYLQVKSEVEQCIAYLKMKRESDPYRHLLPRMLYQASHGFSSEIPTFDL
;
A
#
# COMPACT_ATOMS: atom_id res chain seq x y z
N MET A 1 -26.23 15.34 -2.23
CA MET A 1 -24.78 15.55 -2.43
C MET A 1 -24.24 16.45 -1.33
N ASP A 2 -24.90 17.58 -1.05
CA ASP A 2 -24.49 18.59 -0.05
C ASP A 2 -24.24 18.05 1.37
N TYR A 3 -25.06 17.09 1.83
CA TYR A 3 -24.92 16.52 3.18
C TYR A 3 -23.60 15.75 3.41
N ILE A 4 -23.09 15.05 2.38
CA ILE A 4 -21.81 14.31 2.48
C ILE A 4 -20.63 15.28 2.49
N GLU A 5 -20.73 16.36 1.71
CA GLU A 5 -19.71 17.39 1.64
C GLU A 5 -19.61 18.17 2.97
N GLU A 6 -20.75 18.50 3.58
CA GLU A 6 -20.82 19.17 4.87
C GLU A 6 -20.31 18.28 6.03
N ALA A 7 -20.71 17.00 6.04
CA ALA A 7 -20.19 16.02 7.00
C ALA A 7 -18.67 15.79 6.84
N THR A 8 -18.15 15.79 5.61
CA THR A 8 -16.71 15.69 5.35
C THR A 8 -15.94 16.90 5.83
N LYS A 9 -16.48 18.12 5.63
CA LYS A 9 -15.88 19.36 6.15
C LYS A 9 -15.86 19.38 7.68
N GLN A 10 -16.89 18.86 8.34
CA GLN A 10 -16.94 18.81 9.81
C GLN A 10 -16.05 17.73 10.42
N ALA A 11 -15.93 16.56 9.78
CA ALA A 11 -15.13 15.45 10.31
C ALA A 11 -13.60 15.68 10.20
N GLY A 12 -13.20 16.60 9.31
CA GLY A 12 -11.79 16.88 9.01
C GLY A 12 -11.17 15.82 8.10
N ASN A 13 -10.36 16.26 7.15
CA ASN A 13 -9.58 15.35 6.31
C ASN A 13 -8.24 15.08 7.00
N LEU A 14 -8.02 13.85 7.48
CA LEU A 14 -6.77 13.48 8.16
C LEU A 14 -5.55 13.50 7.22
N ARG A 15 -5.77 13.63 5.90
CA ARG A 15 -4.75 13.72 4.85
C ARG A 15 -4.85 15.02 4.06
N GLU A 16 -5.37 16.07 4.68
CA GLU A 16 -5.42 17.39 4.08
C GLU A 16 -4.00 17.82 3.63
N GLY A 17 -3.83 18.08 2.32
CA GLY A 17 -2.54 18.39 1.69
C GLY A 17 -1.94 17.28 0.81
N ASP A 18 -2.49 16.07 0.81
CA ASP A 18 -2.10 15.00 -0.13
C ASP A 18 -2.83 15.19 -1.48
N GLY A 19 -2.10 15.58 -2.53
CA GLY A 19 -2.65 15.82 -3.87
C GLY A 19 -2.95 14.56 -4.69
N THR A 20 -2.74 13.37 -4.11
CA THR A 20 -3.04 12.09 -4.77
C THR A 20 -4.49 11.66 -4.54
N GLU A 21 -4.95 10.63 -5.27
CA GLU A 21 -6.27 10.00 -5.06
C GLU A 21 -6.52 9.62 -3.58
N LEU A 22 -5.45 9.30 -2.84
CA LEU A 22 -5.50 8.89 -1.43
C LEU A 22 -5.77 10.04 -0.45
N GLY A 23 -5.53 11.28 -0.87
CA GLY A 23 -5.81 12.49 -0.12
C GLY A 23 -7.27 12.93 -0.19
N ASN A 24 -8.05 12.38 -1.14
CA ASN A 24 -9.49 12.56 -1.18
C ASN A 24 -10.17 11.64 -0.15
N GLN A 25 -10.11 12.01 1.13
CA GLN A 25 -10.84 11.32 2.18
C GLN A 25 -12.26 11.89 2.30
N ILE A 26 -13.15 11.46 1.41
CA ILE A 26 -14.58 11.67 1.62
C ILE A 26 -14.96 10.96 2.92
N CYS A 27 -15.52 11.70 3.88
CA CYS A 27 -15.97 11.13 5.15
C CYS A 27 -17.26 10.37 4.88
N TYR A 28 -17.16 9.05 4.86
CA TYR A 28 -18.34 8.20 4.72
C TYR A 28 -18.92 7.87 6.09
N LEU A 29 -20.13 8.35 6.36
CA LEU A 29 -20.90 8.00 7.55
C LEU A 29 -21.14 6.47 7.57
N PRO A 30 -20.86 5.77 8.69
CA PRO A 30 -21.17 4.35 8.82
C PRO A 30 -22.65 4.10 8.51
N GLY A 31 -22.94 3.27 7.51
CA GLY A 31 -24.29 2.90 7.09
C GLY A 31 -24.78 3.49 5.76
N LEU A 32 -24.19 4.58 5.25
CA LEU A 32 -24.61 5.19 3.98
C LEU A 32 -23.77 4.73 2.78
N VAL A 33 -22.44 4.70 2.92
CA VAL A 33 -21.51 4.18 1.89
C VAL A 33 -20.31 3.59 2.60
N PRO A 34 -20.20 2.29 2.81
CA PRO A 34 -19.04 1.73 3.50
C PRO A 34 -17.76 1.99 2.68
N LYS A 35 -16.74 2.60 3.30
CA LYS A 35 -15.40 2.66 2.71
C LYS A 35 -14.82 1.25 2.73
N ILE A 36 -14.93 0.56 1.60
CA ILE A 36 -14.48 -0.82 1.51
C ILE A 36 -12.94 -0.83 1.49
N PRO A 37 -12.29 -1.55 2.42
CA PRO A 37 -10.83 -1.63 2.41
C PRO A 37 -10.35 -2.32 1.13
N GLY A 38 -9.36 -1.69 0.48
CA GLY A 38 -8.66 -2.28 -0.66
C GLY A 38 -7.80 -3.47 -0.24
N ARG A 39 -7.24 -4.17 -1.23
CA ARG A 39 -6.27 -5.26 -1.00
C ARG A 39 -4.97 -4.73 -0.37
N PHE A 40 -4.37 -5.50 0.53
CA PHE A 40 -3.03 -5.26 1.03
C PHE A 40 -2.00 -5.91 0.12
N TYR A 41 -0.89 -5.20 -0.13
CA TYR A 41 0.19 -5.66 -1.00
C TYR A 41 1.47 -5.77 -0.17
N PHE A 42 2.13 -6.91 -0.25
CA PHE A 42 3.38 -7.19 0.44
C PHE A 42 4.42 -7.65 -0.59
N TYR A 43 5.64 -7.15 -0.47
CA TYR A 43 6.77 -7.59 -1.26
C TYR A 43 7.96 -7.79 -0.33
N PHE A 44 8.49 -9.01 -0.32
CA PHE A 44 9.65 -9.37 0.48
C PHE A 44 10.88 -9.34 -0.41
N GLY A 45 11.71 -8.31 -0.22
CA GLY A 45 12.96 -8.15 -0.94
C GLY A 45 14.01 -9.18 -0.52
N LYS A 46 15.20 -9.04 -1.09
CA LYS A 46 16.36 -9.86 -0.72
C LYS A 46 16.75 -9.60 0.74
N PRO A 47 17.22 -10.62 1.48
CA PRO A 47 17.76 -10.43 2.82
C PRO A 47 18.94 -9.44 2.83
N ILE A 48 19.03 -8.65 3.89
CA ILE A 48 20.11 -7.69 4.10
C ILE A 48 21.19 -8.37 4.93
N GLU A 49 22.25 -8.83 4.26
CA GLU A 49 23.38 -9.51 4.89
C GLU A 49 24.28 -8.50 5.61
N THR A 50 24.29 -8.57 6.94
CA THR A 50 25.15 -7.78 7.83
C THR A 50 26.27 -8.59 8.47
N ALA A 51 26.19 -9.93 8.40
CA ALA A 51 27.22 -10.82 8.89
C ALA A 51 28.56 -10.54 8.19
N GLY A 52 29.65 -10.42 8.97
CA GLY A 52 30.99 -10.13 8.45
C GLY A 52 31.27 -8.65 8.13
N LYS A 53 30.27 -7.76 8.21
CA LYS A 53 30.42 -6.30 8.00
C LYS A 53 30.48 -5.49 9.29
N GLU A 54 30.57 -6.15 10.44
CA GLU A 54 30.46 -5.53 11.78
C GLU A 54 31.47 -4.41 12.02
N GLN A 55 32.71 -4.56 11.53
CA GLN A 55 33.74 -3.53 11.68
C GLN A 55 33.54 -2.37 10.70
N GLU A 56 33.01 -2.64 9.49
CA GLU A 56 32.69 -1.60 8.51
C GLU A 56 31.48 -0.77 8.96
N LEU A 57 30.49 -1.39 9.60
CA LEU A 57 29.31 -0.70 10.14
C LEU A 57 29.62 0.15 11.38
N LYS A 58 30.81 0.02 12.00
CA LYS A 58 31.27 0.95 13.05
C LYS A 58 31.81 2.26 12.48
N ASP A 59 32.27 2.24 11.23
CA ASP A 59 32.65 3.45 10.52
C ASP A 59 31.37 4.19 10.09
N LYS A 60 31.26 5.45 10.50
CA LYS A 60 30.05 6.24 10.28
C LYS A 60 29.76 6.45 8.79
N ASP A 61 30.79 6.65 7.98
CA ASP A 61 30.63 6.95 6.56
C ASP A 61 30.22 5.68 5.80
N LYS A 62 30.85 4.53 6.12
CA LYS A 62 30.46 3.23 5.55
C LYS A 62 29.06 2.78 5.99
N ALA A 63 28.70 3.01 7.25
CA ALA A 63 27.35 2.73 7.74
C ALA A 63 26.29 3.59 7.03
N GLN A 64 26.61 4.86 6.77
CA GLN A 64 25.75 5.77 6.02
C GLN A 64 25.57 5.30 4.56
N GLU A 65 26.64 4.87 3.90
CA GLU A 65 26.57 4.32 2.55
C GLU A 65 25.67 3.08 2.50
N PHE A 66 25.87 2.14 3.42
CA PHE A 66 25.05 0.93 3.52
C PHE A 66 23.57 1.25 3.80
N TYR A 67 23.29 2.22 4.67
CA TYR A 67 21.93 2.68 4.92
C TYR A 67 21.27 3.25 3.65
N LEU A 68 21.99 4.07 2.88
CA LEU A 68 21.47 4.64 1.63
C LEU A 68 21.18 3.56 0.59
N GLN A 69 22.04 2.54 0.51
CA GLN A 69 21.80 1.38 -0.35
C GLN A 69 20.49 0.67 0.04
N VAL A 70 20.35 0.29 1.31
CA VAL A 70 19.14 -0.39 1.82
C VAL A 70 17.89 0.46 1.60
N LYS A 71 17.99 1.77 1.85
CA LYS A 71 16.89 2.70 1.61
C LYS A 71 16.46 2.69 0.15
N SER A 72 17.42 2.76 -0.79
CA SER A 72 17.13 2.69 -2.23
C SER A 72 16.46 1.36 -2.62
N GLU A 73 16.91 0.24 -2.07
CA GLU A 73 16.29 -1.07 -2.33
C GLU A 73 14.84 -1.12 -1.84
N VAL A 74 14.55 -0.57 -0.65
CA VAL A 74 13.19 -0.47 -0.11
C VAL A 74 12.30 0.46 -0.95
N GLU A 75 12.83 1.61 -1.37
CA GLU A 75 12.10 2.55 -2.24
C GLU A 75 11.72 1.91 -3.59
N GLN A 76 12.63 1.12 -4.18
CA GLN A 76 12.34 0.34 -5.39
C GLN A 76 11.25 -0.71 -5.16
N CYS A 77 11.27 -1.42 -4.04
CA CYS A 77 10.22 -2.37 -3.66
C CYS A 77 8.85 -1.67 -3.54
N ILE A 78 8.80 -0.51 -2.91
CA ILE A 78 7.58 0.28 -2.76
C ILE A 78 7.08 0.77 -4.13
N ALA A 79 7.97 1.24 -5.00
CA ALA A 79 7.62 1.68 -6.34
C ALA A 79 7.03 0.53 -7.16
N TYR A 80 7.62 -0.66 -7.08
CA TYR A 80 7.10 -1.88 -7.70
C TYR A 80 5.68 -2.22 -7.19
N LEU A 81 5.47 -2.19 -5.86
CA LEU A 81 4.15 -2.45 -5.27
C LEU A 81 3.10 -1.44 -5.70
N LYS A 82 3.46 -0.15 -5.81
CA LYS A 82 2.55 0.89 -6.32
C LYS A 82 2.15 0.59 -7.76
N MET A 83 3.13 0.28 -8.63
CA MET A 83 2.86 -0.09 -10.02
C MET A 83 1.94 -1.31 -10.11
N LYS A 84 2.23 -2.38 -9.34
CA LYS A 84 1.40 -3.59 -9.34
C LYS A 84 -0.01 -3.34 -8.83
N ARG A 85 -0.17 -2.50 -7.81
CA ARG A 85 -1.47 -2.07 -7.30
C ARG A 85 -2.31 -1.33 -8.32
N GLU A 86 -1.71 -0.44 -9.11
CA GLU A 86 -2.43 0.28 -10.17
C GLU A 86 -2.89 -0.67 -11.29
N SER A 87 -2.10 -1.70 -11.59
CA SER A 87 -2.45 -2.71 -12.59
C SER A 87 -3.32 -3.88 -12.07
N ASP A 88 -3.62 -3.98 -10.77
CA ASP A 88 -4.31 -5.15 -10.19
C ASP A 88 -5.81 -5.14 -10.56
N PRO A 89 -6.30 -6.10 -11.37
CA PRO A 89 -7.73 -6.20 -11.71
C PRO A 89 -8.61 -6.51 -10.50
N TYR A 90 -8.01 -6.99 -9.40
CA TYR A 90 -8.67 -7.36 -8.15
C TYR A 90 -8.43 -6.35 -7.02
N ARG A 91 -7.94 -5.13 -7.32
CA ARG A 91 -7.74 -4.05 -6.32
C ARG A 91 -9.01 -3.75 -5.52
N HIS A 92 -10.17 -3.79 -6.18
CA HIS A 92 -11.48 -3.50 -5.60
C HIS A 92 -12.18 -4.77 -5.07
N LEU A 93 -13.18 -4.61 -4.20
CA LEU A 93 -13.90 -5.77 -3.63
C LEU A 93 -14.83 -6.47 -4.62
N LEU A 94 -15.47 -5.73 -5.53
CA LEU A 94 -16.44 -6.33 -6.45
C LEU A 94 -15.81 -7.37 -7.40
N PRO A 95 -14.68 -7.10 -8.08
CA PRO A 95 -14.02 -8.11 -8.91
C PRO A 95 -13.59 -9.34 -8.11
N ARG A 96 -13.18 -9.15 -6.84
CA ARG A 96 -12.81 -10.23 -5.92
C ARG A 96 -14.01 -11.14 -5.58
N MET A 97 -15.14 -10.53 -5.24
CA MET A 97 -16.38 -11.26 -4.96
C MET A 97 -16.86 -12.04 -6.18
N LEU A 98 -16.78 -11.45 -7.38
CA LEU A 98 -17.17 -12.13 -8.62
C LEU A 98 -16.24 -13.32 -8.94
N TYR A 99 -14.94 -13.16 -8.71
CA TYR A 99 -13.98 -14.25 -8.87
C TYR A 99 -14.29 -15.41 -7.92
N GLN A 100 -14.52 -15.12 -6.63
CA GLN A 100 -14.86 -16.14 -5.64
C GLN A 100 -16.23 -16.79 -5.91
N ALA A 101 -17.22 -16.04 -6.41
CA ALA A 101 -18.51 -16.61 -6.79
C ALA A 101 -18.40 -17.60 -7.96
N SER A 102 -17.47 -17.36 -8.89
CA SER A 102 -17.25 -18.24 -10.06
C SER A 102 -16.29 -19.40 -9.80
N HIS A 103 -15.30 -19.21 -8.91
CA HIS A 103 -14.24 -20.19 -8.65
C HIS A 103 -14.38 -20.90 -7.29
N GLY A 104 -15.32 -20.50 -6.44
CA GLY A 104 -15.51 -21.01 -5.09
C GLY A 104 -15.12 -20.01 -4.00
N PHE A 105 -15.87 -19.98 -2.90
CA PHE A 105 -15.66 -19.01 -1.80
C PHE A 105 -14.32 -19.19 -1.06
N SER A 106 -13.72 -20.39 -1.15
CA SER A 106 -12.40 -20.69 -0.58
C SER A 106 -11.24 -20.42 -1.54
N SER A 107 -11.53 -19.96 -2.76
CA SER A 107 -10.51 -19.80 -3.79
C SER A 107 -9.64 -18.58 -3.52
N GLU A 108 -8.33 -18.79 -3.59
CA GLU A 108 -7.35 -17.72 -3.47
C GLU A 108 -7.39 -16.83 -4.70
N ILE A 109 -7.37 -15.53 -4.46
CA ILE A 109 -7.45 -14.53 -5.53
C ILE A 109 -6.07 -14.36 -6.14
N PRO A 110 -5.93 -14.41 -7.47
CA PRO A 110 -4.66 -14.27 -8.15
C PRO A 110 -3.87 -13.06 -7.65
N THR A 111 -2.58 -13.26 -7.41
CA THR A 111 -1.64 -12.19 -7.06
C THR A 111 -0.73 -11.89 -8.25
N PHE A 112 -0.02 -10.76 -8.19
CA PHE A 112 0.99 -10.44 -9.19
C PHE A 112 2.13 -11.46 -9.17
N ASP A 113 2.70 -11.74 -10.34
CA ASP A 113 3.85 -12.64 -10.49
C ASP A 113 5.07 -12.15 -9.69
N LEU A 114 5.87 -13.11 -9.21
CA LEU A 114 7.13 -12.91 -8.48
C LEU A 114 8.34 -12.90 -9.43
#